data_AF-A0A0F4YK47-F1
#
_entry.id   AF-A0A0F4YK47-F1
#
_cell.length_a   1.000
_cell.length_b   1.000
_cell.length_c   1.000
_cell.angle_alpha   90.00
_cell.angle_beta   90.00
_cell.angle_gamma   90.00
#
_symmetry.space_group_name_H-M   'P 1'
#
loop_
_entity.id
_entity.type
_entity.pdbx_description
1 polymer ?
#
loop_
_entity_poly.entity_id
_entity_poly.type
_entity_poly.pdbx_seq_one_letter_code
_entity_poly.pdbx_strand_id
1 'polypeptide(L)'
;MAPHRKNSSVPEGYKEDLSKGRMLRFEDSLPRLPVPSLEETGRRYLKSVHPLLSPEEYERTSKAVAEFIRPGGEGEPLQKRLLARRDDPSIKNWLTEWWNHTAYLGYRDPVVPYVSYFYSYKDDRKRRNPAARAATITTAALDFKRQVDEGSLEPEYMRRLPMAMSSYQYMFNCCRIPAEGADYPQKYSPQENQHIVVVRKNQFFKLPVVVDGQQLTTAELQKQYERIYKLAEHRAPPVGVLTAANRDHWAAARKKLLAASPANAQALRDIESSGFLVCLDDAAPVTLEERAHQYWHGDGCNRWFDKPLQFIINDNGTAGFMGEHSMMDGTPTHRINDYINKVIFGNKLDFDNPTVRSTLAAPTPIKFEINDEVEKAMTEALQEHRTLIAQHELRVQAFQGYGKGLIKKFKCSPDAYVQMLIQLAYYKMYGINRPTYESASTRKFQEGRTETTRTVSDESVAFCRAHEDPTVPREEVVKLFRAALAAHTKYTQDASDGLGVDRHLFGLKKLLREGEKVPALYQDPAYAYSSTWYLSTSQLSSEYFNGYGWSQVVDDGYGIAYMINEDSLQFNIVCKKLGAERMSFYLNEAACEVRDLLMPDLLAEQEKAKL
;
A
#
# COMPACT_ATOMS: atom_id res chain seq x y z
N MET A 1 33.95 -31.86 -28.79
CA MET A 1 33.23 -31.51 -27.54
C MET A 1 32.85 -30.04 -27.63
N ALA A 2 31.57 -29.73 -27.81
CA ALA A 2 31.11 -28.35 -27.73
C ALA A 2 31.17 -27.87 -26.27
N PRO A 3 31.60 -26.64 -25.99
CA PRO A 3 31.69 -26.16 -24.63
C PRO A 3 30.28 -26.03 -24.06
N HIS A 4 30.03 -26.71 -22.94
CA HIS A 4 28.83 -26.52 -22.14
C HIS A 4 28.75 -25.04 -21.73
N ARG A 5 27.91 -24.26 -22.41
CA ARG A 5 27.45 -22.97 -21.88
C ARG A 5 26.64 -23.26 -20.62
N LYS A 6 27.25 -23.09 -19.45
CA LYS A 6 26.49 -22.82 -18.22
C LYS A 6 25.90 -21.42 -18.35
N ASN A 7 24.79 -21.29 -19.07
CA ASN A 7 23.91 -20.14 -18.90
C ASN A 7 23.25 -20.28 -17.52
N SER A 8 23.95 -19.86 -16.47
CA SER A 8 23.28 -19.62 -15.19
C SER A 8 22.26 -18.51 -15.43
N SER A 9 20.97 -18.80 -15.23
CA SER A 9 19.90 -17.80 -15.25
C SER A 9 19.93 -16.88 -14.03
N VAL A 10 20.84 -17.13 -13.08
CA VAL A 10 21.03 -16.34 -11.86
C VAL A 10 21.82 -15.06 -12.20
N PRO A 11 21.28 -13.87 -11.89
CA PRO A 11 21.99 -12.61 -12.13
C PRO A 11 23.32 -12.53 -11.36
N GLU A 12 24.28 -11.77 -11.89
CA GLU A 12 25.58 -11.56 -11.25
C GLU A 12 25.42 -10.99 -9.83
N GLY A 13 26.17 -11.55 -8.86
CA GLY A 13 26.09 -11.18 -7.44
C GLY A 13 25.04 -11.95 -6.63
N TYR A 14 24.15 -12.70 -7.27
CA TYR A 14 23.10 -13.48 -6.60
C TYR A 14 23.46 -14.96 -6.51
N LYS A 15 22.94 -15.64 -5.49
CA LYS A 15 23.07 -17.09 -5.25
C LYS A 15 21.71 -17.64 -4.85
N GLU A 16 21.36 -18.79 -5.42
CA GLU A 16 20.15 -19.53 -5.05
C GLU A 16 20.43 -20.45 -3.85
N ASP A 17 19.60 -20.36 -2.82
CA ASP A 17 19.51 -21.32 -1.72
C ASP A 17 18.13 -21.97 -1.74
N LEU A 18 18.02 -23.11 -2.44
CA LEU A 18 16.77 -23.85 -2.56
C LEU A 18 16.35 -24.53 -1.26
N SER A 19 17.20 -24.60 -0.24
CA SER A 19 16.83 -25.15 1.07
C SER A 19 15.78 -24.29 1.80
N LYS A 20 15.64 -23.02 1.40
CA LYS A 20 14.62 -22.08 1.90
C LYS A 20 13.31 -22.10 1.10
N GLY A 21 13.19 -23.03 0.15
CA GLY A 21 12.10 -23.05 -0.82
C GLY A 21 12.33 -22.10 -2.00
N ARG A 22 11.61 -22.35 -3.09
CA ARG A 22 11.69 -21.56 -4.34
C ARG A 22 11.43 -20.06 -4.11
N MET A 23 10.55 -19.72 -3.18
CA MET A 23 10.12 -18.35 -2.89
C MET A 23 11.24 -17.51 -2.26
N LEU A 24 12.02 -18.08 -1.36
CA LEU A 24 13.03 -17.36 -0.58
C LEU A 24 14.46 -17.62 -1.08
N ARG A 25 14.62 -18.31 -2.22
CA ARG A 25 15.92 -18.78 -2.70
C ARG A 25 16.96 -17.68 -2.93
N PHE A 26 16.55 -16.43 -3.13
CA PHE A 26 17.49 -15.31 -3.29
C PHE A 26 17.70 -14.49 -2.02
N GLU A 27 16.90 -14.69 -0.97
CA GLU A 27 16.81 -13.76 0.16
C GLU A 27 18.17 -13.49 0.83
N ASP A 28 19.00 -14.52 1.00
CA ASP A 28 20.32 -14.40 1.62
C ASP A 28 21.37 -13.74 0.72
N SER A 29 21.18 -13.78 -0.60
CA SER A 29 22.11 -13.17 -1.57
C SER A 29 21.69 -11.78 -2.02
N LEU A 30 20.51 -11.31 -1.62
CA LEU A 30 20.13 -9.91 -1.81
C LEU A 30 21.15 -8.99 -1.13
N PRO A 31 21.48 -7.85 -1.73
CA PRO A 31 22.33 -6.86 -1.08
C PRO A 31 21.66 -6.31 0.19
N ARG A 32 22.46 -5.91 1.18
CA ARG A 32 21.97 -5.12 2.32
C ARG A 32 21.65 -3.69 1.87
N LEU A 33 20.63 -3.08 2.49
CA LEU A 33 20.29 -1.67 2.24
C LEU A 33 21.53 -0.78 2.50
N PRO A 34 21.96 0.04 1.53
CA PRO A 34 23.12 0.90 1.70
C PRO A 34 22.83 2.03 2.69
N VAL A 35 23.89 2.68 3.14
CA VAL A 35 23.84 3.96 3.85
C VAL A 35 24.52 4.97 2.94
N PRO A 36 23.81 5.97 2.38
CA PRO A 36 24.43 7.02 1.57
C PRO A 36 25.47 7.82 2.36
N SER A 37 26.38 8.52 1.67
CA SER A 37 27.26 9.48 2.36
C SER A 37 26.47 10.71 2.82
N LEU A 38 26.97 11.37 3.87
CA LEU A 38 26.41 12.64 4.33
C LEU A 38 26.45 13.71 3.24
N GLU A 39 27.54 13.80 2.50
CA GLU A 39 27.71 14.75 1.40
C GLU A 39 26.64 14.56 0.32
N GLU A 40 26.45 13.32 -0.15
CA GLU A 40 25.47 13.02 -1.19
C GLU A 40 24.04 13.26 -0.70
N THR A 41 23.77 12.94 0.57
CA THR A 41 22.47 13.21 1.21
C THR A 41 22.21 14.71 1.34
N GLY A 42 23.20 15.48 1.79
CA GLY A 42 23.10 16.93 1.93
C GLY A 42 22.89 17.62 0.58
N ARG A 43 23.66 17.24 -0.44
CA ARG A 43 23.51 17.74 -1.82
C ARG A 43 22.12 17.44 -2.38
N ARG A 44 21.64 16.19 -2.24
CA ARG A 44 20.31 15.78 -2.72
C ARG A 44 19.19 16.47 -1.93
N TYR A 45 19.35 16.61 -0.61
CA TYR A 45 18.37 17.27 0.25
C TYR A 45 18.23 18.74 -0.13
N LEU A 46 19.34 19.48 -0.28
CA LEU A 46 19.32 20.87 -0.74
C LEU A 46 18.67 21.02 -2.11
N LYS A 47 18.97 20.14 -3.08
CA LYS A 47 18.28 20.14 -4.38
C LYS A 47 16.76 19.92 -4.21
N SER A 48 16.35 19.03 -3.30
CA SER A 48 14.93 18.70 -3.11
C SER A 48 14.12 19.79 -2.39
N VAL A 49 14.76 20.69 -1.64
CA VAL A 49 14.08 21.76 -0.90
C VAL A 49 14.19 23.12 -1.59
N HIS A 50 15.17 23.33 -2.48
CA HIS A 50 15.29 24.57 -3.26
C HIS A 50 13.98 25.06 -3.90
N PRO A 51 13.18 24.22 -4.60
CA PRO A 51 11.93 24.69 -5.20
C PRO A 51 10.82 25.03 -4.20
N LEU A 52 11.00 24.70 -2.92
CA LEU A 52 10.00 24.82 -1.86
C LEU A 52 10.22 26.04 -0.95
N LEU A 53 11.37 26.71 -1.06
CA LEU A 53 11.84 27.70 -0.09
C LEU A 53 12.06 29.07 -0.73
N SER A 54 11.93 30.13 0.07
CA SER A 54 12.44 31.45 -0.31
C SER A 54 13.98 31.45 -0.37
N PRO A 55 14.60 32.44 -1.03
CA PRO A 55 16.07 32.59 -1.02
C PRO A 55 16.67 32.63 0.39
N GLU A 56 16.02 33.33 1.32
CA GLU A 56 16.47 33.48 2.71
C GLU A 56 16.34 32.17 3.49
N GLU A 57 15.23 31.45 3.31
CA GLU A 57 15.03 30.13 3.90
C GLU A 57 16.04 29.13 3.35
N TYR A 58 16.29 29.15 2.04
CA TYR A 58 17.27 28.27 1.41
C TYR A 58 18.70 28.55 1.90
N GLU A 59 19.08 29.82 2.09
CA GLU A 59 20.38 30.18 2.66
C GLU A 59 20.53 29.63 4.09
N ARG A 60 19.49 29.76 4.92
CA ARG A 60 19.47 29.19 6.28
C ARG A 60 19.61 27.68 6.25
N THR A 61 18.85 26.99 5.42
CA THR A 61 18.91 25.53 5.27
C THR A 61 20.29 25.09 4.75
N SER A 62 20.86 25.82 3.80
CA SER A 62 22.20 25.54 3.26
C SER A 62 23.28 25.61 4.34
N LYS A 63 23.20 26.60 5.25
CA LYS A 63 24.11 26.70 6.41
C LYS A 63 23.93 25.50 7.36
N ALA A 64 22.69 25.16 7.70
CA ALA A 64 22.41 24.03 8.59
C ALA A 64 22.90 22.69 8.00
N VAL A 65 22.73 22.49 6.69
CA VAL A 65 23.24 21.30 5.99
C VAL A 65 24.77 21.29 5.98
N ALA A 66 25.42 22.42 5.67
CA ALA A 66 26.88 22.52 5.67
C ALA A 66 27.48 22.20 7.05
N GLU A 67 26.87 22.70 8.14
CA GLU A 67 27.27 22.38 9.51
C GLU A 67 27.07 20.90 9.87
N PHE A 68 26.01 20.28 9.32
CA PHE A 68 25.70 18.88 9.54
C PHE A 68 26.69 17.94 8.84
N ILE A 69 27.05 18.23 7.57
CA ILE A 69 27.84 17.31 6.73
C ILE A 69 29.35 17.54 6.79
N ARG A 70 29.82 18.68 7.29
CA ARG A 70 31.26 18.99 7.35
C ARG A 70 32.03 17.97 8.21
N PRO A 71 33.33 17.74 7.95
CA PRO A 71 34.17 16.94 8.85
C PRO A 71 34.13 17.48 10.29
N GLY A 72 33.90 16.61 11.28
CA GLY A 72 33.67 16.98 12.67
C GLY A 72 32.31 17.63 12.96
N GLY A 73 31.41 17.66 11.98
CA GLY A 73 30.06 18.22 12.10
C GLY A 73 29.08 17.33 12.86
N GLU A 74 27.86 17.83 13.05
CA GLU A 74 26.83 17.17 13.87
C GLU A 74 26.36 15.82 13.29
N GLY A 75 26.45 15.62 11.97
CA GLY A 75 26.04 14.39 11.29
C GLY A 75 27.09 13.27 11.33
N GLU A 76 28.38 13.59 11.44
CA GLU A 76 29.46 12.60 11.41
C GLU A 76 29.34 11.49 12.50
N PRO A 77 29.11 11.80 13.78
CA PRO A 77 28.93 10.75 14.78
C PRO A 77 27.69 9.88 14.52
N LEU A 78 26.61 10.46 13.98
CA LEU A 78 25.40 9.73 13.62
C LEU A 78 25.66 8.79 12.43
N GLN A 79 26.39 9.26 11.41
CA GLN A 79 26.80 8.45 10.26
C GLN A 79 27.63 7.24 10.70
N LYS A 80 28.61 7.44 11.60
CA LYS A 80 29.44 6.36 12.13
C LYS A 80 28.60 5.30 12.85
N ARG A 81 27.63 5.73 13.66
CA ARG A 81 26.69 4.82 14.34
C ARG A 81 25.80 4.07 13.35
N LEU A 82 25.34 4.74 12.29
CA LEU A 82 24.47 4.12 11.30
C LEU A 82 25.20 3.08 10.46
N LEU A 83 26.45 3.37 10.07
CA LEU A 83 27.33 2.41 9.40
C LEU A 83 27.60 1.21 10.30
N ALA A 84 27.92 1.44 11.59
CA ALA A 84 28.09 0.34 12.55
C ALA A 84 26.82 -0.53 12.67
N ARG A 85 25.63 0.08 12.70
CA ARG A 85 24.36 -0.66 12.68
C ARG A 85 24.17 -1.47 11.40
N ARG A 86 24.50 -0.91 10.24
CA ARG A 86 24.41 -1.59 8.94
C ARG A 86 25.40 -2.76 8.82
N ASP A 87 26.58 -2.61 9.40
CA ASP A 87 27.66 -3.61 9.35
C ASP A 87 27.51 -4.71 10.41
N ASP A 88 26.63 -4.52 11.41
CA ASP A 88 26.28 -5.55 12.39
C ASP A 88 25.71 -6.80 11.67
N PRO A 89 26.33 -7.99 11.83
CA PRO A 89 25.87 -9.20 11.16
C PRO A 89 24.48 -9.65 11.63
N SER A 90 24.04 -9.27 12.83
CA SER A 90 22.70 -9.60 13.35
C SER A 90 21.59 -8.76 12.71
N ILE A 91 21.93 -7.66 12.05
CA ILE A 91 20.99 -6.73 11.42
C ILE A 91 21.03 -6.90 9.90
N LYS A 92 19.98 -7.48 9.32
CA LYS A 92 19.87 -7.65 7.85
C LYS A 92 19.61 -6.33 7.14
N ASN A 93 18.82 -5.47 7.76
CA ASN A 93 18.47 -4.16 7.24
C ASN A 93 18.42 -3.15 8.38
N TRP A 94 19.21 -2.08 8.27
CA TRP A 94 19.34 -1.09 9.34
C TRP A 94 18.05 -0.30 9.61
N LEU A 95 17.12 -0.28 8.65
CA LEU A 95 15.90 0.55 8.66
C LEU A 95 14.66 -0.20 9.15
N THR A 96 14.51 -1.49 8.81
CA THR A 96 13.22 -2.20 8.84
C THR A 96 12.52 -2.15 10.21
N GLU A 97 13.25 -2.43 11.30
CA GLU A 97 12.73 -2.34 12.67
C GLU A 97 12.20 -0.94 12.99
N TRP A 98 13.01 0.10 12.75
CA TRP A 98 12.64 1.48 13.04
C TRP A 98 11.48 1.99 12.20
N TRP A 99 11.40 1.57 10.94
CA TRP A 99 10.33 1.95 10.03
C TRP A 99 9.02 1.26 10.40
N ASN A 100 9.04 -0.06 10.64
CA ASN A 100 7.86 -0.82 11.08
C ASN A 100 7.28 -0.22 12.36
N HIS A 101 8.15 0.14 13.32
CA HIS A 101 7.72 0.80 14.55
C HIS A 101 7.17 2.21 14.29
N THR A 102 7.95 3.10 13.67
CA THR A 102 7.60 4.54 13.63
C THR A 102 6.45 4.84 12.69
N ALA A 103 6.39 4.19 11.53
CA ALA A 103 5.36 4.48 10.54
C ALA A 103 4.04 3.73 10.79
N TYR A 104 4.05 2.66 11.59
CA TYR A 104 2.88 1.78 11.72
C TYR A 104 2.59 1.29 13.14
N LEU A 105 3.46 0.47 13.73
CA LEU A 105 3.14 -0.25 14.98
C LEU A 105 3.05 0.68 16.19
N GLY A 106 3.92 1.69 16.27
CA GLY A 106 3.87 2.76 17.27
C GLY A 106 2.96 3.94 16.88
N TYR A 107 2.39 3.94 15.67
CA TYR A 107 1.41 4.96 15.26
C TYR A 107 0.04 4.62 15.88
N ARG A 108 -0.55 5.59 16.60
CA ARG A 108 -1.69 5.35 17.49
C ARG A 108 -3.04 5.76 16.91
N ASP A 109 -3.07 6.49 15.81
CA ASP A 109 -4.32 6.78 15.11
C ASP A 109 -4.93 5.48 14.55
N PRO A 110 -6.26 5.46 14.30
CA PRO A 110 -6.93 4.31 13.70
C PRO A 110 -6.23 3.76 12.46
N VAL A 111 -6.14 2.42 12.35
CA VAL A 111 -5.59 1.80 11.12
C VAL A 111 -6.44 2.15 9.90
N VAL A 112 -7.76 2.23 10.04
CA VAL A 112 -8.65 2.77 9.02
C VAL A 112 -9.13 4.14 9.50
N PRO A 113 -8.97 5.23 8.73
CA PRO A 113 -8.55 5.29 7.34
C PRO A 113 -7.02 5.39 7.09
N TYR A 114 -6.19 5.57 8.11
CA TYR A 114 -4.85 6.16 7.96
C TYR A 114 -3.71 5.22 7.54
N VAL A 115 -3.82 3.93 7.84
CA VAL A 115 -2.81 2.89 7.54
C VAL A 115 -3.31 1.94 6.46
N SER A 116 -4.58 1.60 6.50
CA SER A 116 -5.25 0.64 5.62
C SER A 116 -5.51 1.21 4.23
N TYR A 117 -5.37 0.35 3.23
CA TYR A 117 -5.67 0.64 1.83
C TYR A 117 -6.62 -0.41 1.24
N PHE A 118 -7.25 -0.10 0.11
CA PHE A 118 -8.22 -1.00 -0.54
C PHE A 118 -7.94 -1.21 -2.02
N TYR A 119 -8.38 -2.34 -2.57
CA TYR A 119 -8.54 -2.55 -4.01
C TYR A 119 -10.02 -2.80 -4.35
N SER A 120 -10.52 -2.19 -5.42
CA SER A 120 -11.79 -2.59 -6.04
C SER A 120 -11.49 -3.48 -7.23
N TYR A 121 -12.11 -4.66 -7.32
CA TYR A 121 -11.93 -5.54 -8.47
C TYR A 121 -12.85 -5.18 -9.63
N LYS A 122 -12.47 -5.63 -10.83
CA LYS A 122 -13.38 -5.70 -11.97
C LYS A 122 -14.52 -6.68 -11.70
N ASP A 123 -15.67 -6.36 -12.26
CA ASP A 123 -16.86 -7.20 -12.15
C ASP A 123 -16.68 -8.50 -12.93
N ASP A 124 -16.92 -9.63 -12.27
CA ASP A 124 -17.02 -10.92 -12.92
C ASP A 124 -18.46 -11.16 -13.38
N ARG A 125 -18.69 -10.88 -14.66
CA ARG A 125 -20.00 -11.06 -15.29
C ARG A 125 -20.48 -12.52 -15.28
N LYS A 126 -19.59 -13.50 -15.15
CA LYS A 126 -19.94 -14.93 -15.10
C LYS A 126 -20.39 -15.38 -13.72
N ARG A 127 -19.95 -14.71 -12.65
CA ARG A 127 -20.17 -15.12 -11.26
C ARG A 127 -20.75 -13.97 -10.43
N ARG A 128 -21.99 -13.61 -10.74
CA ARG A 128 -22.74 -12.53 -10.05
C ARG A 128 -23.38 -12.98 -8.74
N ASN A 129 -23.56 -14.29 -8.55
CA ASN A 129 -23.99 -14.82 -7.25
C ASN A 129 -22.87 -14.60 -6.22
N PRO A 130 -23.13 -13.94 -5.09
CA PRO A 130 -22.07 -13.54 -4.16
C PRO A 130 -21.45 -14.73 -3.40
N ALA A 131 -22.20 -15.81 -3.13
CA ALA A 131 -21.62 -17.03 -2.55
C ALA A 131 -20.67 -17.73 -3.52
N ALA A 132 -21.04 -17.83 -4.80
CA ALA A 132 -20.17 -18.36 -5.85
C ALA A 132 -18.93 -17.46 -6.06
N ARG A 133 -19.10 -16.13 -5.99
CA ARG A 133 -18.00 -15.16 -6.07
C ARG A 133 -17.02 -15.32 -4.91
N ALA A 134 -17.53 -15.42 -3.68
CA ALA A 134 -16.73 -15.65 -2.47
C ALA A 134 -15.98 -16.99 -2.53
N ALA A 135 -16.65 -18.07 -2.97
CA ALA A 135 -16.03 -19.38 -3.16
C ALA A 135 -14.86 -19.31 -4.13
N THR A 136 -15.06 -18.67 -5.28
CA THR A 136 -14.04 -18.56 -6.33
C THR A 136 -12.82 -17.76 -5.87
N ILE A 137 -13.03 -16.62 -5.21
CA ILE A 137 -11.94 -15.81 -4.63
C ILE A 137 -11.19 -16.61 -3.57
N THR A 138 -11.93 -17.33 -2.72
CA THR A 138 -11.36 -18.16 -1.65
C THR A 138 -10.50 -19.29 -2.21
N THR A 139 -10.97 -20.02 -3.23
CA THR A 139 -10.19 -21.07 -3.89
C THR A 139 -8.86 -20.52 -4.42
N ALA A 140 -8.89 -19.38 -5.13
CA ALA A 140 -7.68 -18.76 -5.66
C ALA A 140 -6.73 -18.25 -4.56
N ALA A 141 -7.27 -17.66 -3.49
CA ALA A 141 -6.50 -17.22 -2.35
C ALA A 141 -5.84 -18.40 -1.60
N LEU A 142 -6.54 -19.53 -1.46
CA LEU A 142 -6.02 -20.75 -0.85
C LEU A 142 -4.90 -21.38 -1.69
N ASP A 143 -5.00 -21.37 -3.02
CA ASP A 143 -3.91 -21.84 -3.87
C ASP A 143 -2.66 -20.94 -3.76
N PHE A 144 -2.83 -19.61 -3.74
CA PHE A 144 -1.71 -18.70 -3.49
C PHE A 144 -1.12 -18.93 -2.10
N LYS A 145 -1.97 -19.13 -1.08
CA LYS A 145 -1.56 -19.43 0.28
C LYS A 145 -0.73 -20.70 0.35
N ARG A 146 -1.16 -21.79 -0.28
CA ARG A 146 -0.41 -23.03 -0.36
C ARG A 146 0.99 -22.80 -0.93
N GLN A 147 1.11 -22.02 -2.00
CA GLN A 147 2.41 -21.68 -2.59
C GLN A 147 3.32 -20.90 -1.64
N VAL A 148 2.75 -20.01 -0.81
CA VAL A 148 3.50 -19.27 0.22
C VAL A 148 3.94 -20.18 1.36
N ASP A 149 3.02 -20.99 1.90
CA ASP A 149 3.28 -21.87 3.05
C ASP A 149 4.30 -22.98 2.70
N GLU A 150 4.23 -23.52 1.48
CA GLU A 150 5.20 -24.52 0.96
C GLU A 150 6.51 -23.89 0.48
N GLY A 151 6.61 -22.56 0.48
CA GLY A 151 7.75 -21.83 -0.09
C GLY A 151 7.95 -22.06 -1.60
N SER A 152 6.90 -22.47 -2.33
CA SER A 152 6.97 -22.81 -3.76
C SER A 152 6.61 -21.65 -4.69
N LEU A 153 6.06 -20.55 -4.15
CA LEU A 153 5.75 -19.32 -4.90
C LEU A 153 7.01 -18.78 -5.62
N GLU A 154 6.87 -18.34 -6.87
CA GLU A 154 8.00 -17.78 -7.59
C GLU A 154 8.43 -16.41 -7.00
N PRO A 155 9.73 -16.09 -6.86
CA PRO A 155 10.20 -14.76 -6.50
C PRO A 155 9.71 -13.69 -7.46
N GLU A 156 9.62 -12.47 -6.95
CA GLU A 156 9.37 -11.30 -7.79
C GLU A 156 10.68 -10.74 -8.33
N TYR A 157 10.59 -10.10 -9.49
CA TYR A 157 11.75 -9.47 -10.14
C TYR A 157 11.41 -8.04 -10.54
N MET A 158 12.36 -7.14 -10.35
CA MET A 158 12.34 -5.78 -10.90
C MET A 158 13.51 -5.64 -11.87
N ARG A 159 13.23 -5.32 -13.13
CA ARG A 159 14.23 -5.24 -14.21
C ARG A 159 15.16 -6.47 -14.25
N ARG A 160 14.58 -7.67 -14.08
CA ARG A 160 15.25 -8.99 -14.03
C ARG A 160 16.12 -9.28 -12.80
N LEU A 161 16.15 -8.38 -11.82
CA LEU A 161 16.80 -8.63 -10.54
C LEU A 161 15.78 -9.10 -9.51
N PRO A 162 16.10 -10.11 -8.68
CA PRO A 162 15.16 -10.61 -7.68
C PRO A 162 14.89 -9.56 -6.59
N MET A 163 13.71 -9.64 -5.98
CA MET A 163 13.30 -8.81 -4.86
C MET A 163 13.10 -9.65 -3.59
N ALA A 164 13.24 -9.01 -2.44
CA ALA A 164 12.96 -9.54 -1.12
C ALA A 164 11.53 -10.04 -1.03
N MET A 165 11.40 -11.27 -0.54
CA MET A 165 10.14 -11.99 -0.36
C MET A 165 9.85 -12.25 1.12
N SER A 166 10.74 -11.86 2.04
CA SER A 166 10.62 -12.08 3.49
C SER A 166 9.33 -11.53 4.11
N SER A 167 8.73 -10.46 3.59
CA SER A 167 7.47 -9.91 4.11
C SER A 167 6.26 -10.83 3.90
N TYR A 168 6.32 -11.79 2.96
CA TYR A 168 5.23 -12.74 2.68
C TYR A 168 4.90 -13.63 3.89
N GLN A 169 5.83 -13.77 4.85
CA GLN A 169 5.56 -14.51 6.08
C GLN A 169 4.37 -13.92 6.87
N TYR A 170 4.11 -12.62 6.76
CA TYR A 170 3.02 -11.93 7.46
C TYR A 170 1.69 -11.95 6.69
N MET A 171 1.64 -12.57 5.50
CA MET A 171 0.49 -12.50 4.61
C MET A 171 -0.72 -13.30 5.11
N PHE A 172 -0.49 -14.52 5.60
CA PHE A 172 -1.55 -15.43 6.07
C PHE A 172 -1.35 -15.80 7.53
N ASN A 173 -2.39 -16.23 8.23
CA ASN A 173 -2.31 -16.66 9.65
C ASN A 173 -1.58 -15.63 10.51
N CYS A 174 -1.83 -14.35 10.24
CA CYS A 174 -1.19 -13.24 10.91
C CYS A 174 -2.27 -12.22 11.31
N CYS A 175 -2.04 -11.47 12.37
CA CYS A 175 -2.88 -10.36 12.81
C CYS A 175 -2.00 -9.29 13.45
N ARG A 176 -2.34 -8.03 13.27
CA ARG A 176 -1.84 -6.96 14.14
C ARG A 176 -2.56 -7.05 15.48
N ILE A 177 -1.83 -6.99 16.60
CA ILE A 177 -2.41 -7.06 17.93
C ILE A 177 -2.29 -5.68 18.59
N PRO A 178 -3.39 -5.07 19.05
CA PRO A 178 -3.33 -3.79 19.75
C PRO A 178 -2.64 -3.97 21.11
N ALA A 179 -1.70 -3.09 21.41
CA ALA A 179 -1.01 -3.08 22.68
C ALA A 179 -0.69 -1.65 23.13
N GLU A 180 -0.35 -1.50 24.40
CA GLU A 180 -0.04 -0.21 25.01
C GLU A 180 1.30 0.31 24.50
N GLY A 181 1.34 1.57 24.05
CA GLY A 181 2.52 2.20 23.47
C GLY A 181 2.81 1.80 22.02
N ALA A 182 2.86 0.50 21.72
CA ALA A 182 3.06 0.00 20.36
C ALA A 182 2.38 -1.36 20.15
N ASP A 183 1.73 -1.50 19.00
CA ASP A 183 1.15 -2.76 18.53
C ASP A 183 2.26 -3.73 18.09
N TYR A 184 1.91 -4.99 17.86
CA TYR A 184 2.85 -5.98 17.33
C TYR A 184 2.17 -6.95 16.36
N PRO A 185 2.89 -7.48 15.36
CA PRO A 185 2.38 -8.55 14.52
C PRO A 185 2.45 -9.89 15.26
N GLN A 186 1.37 -10.67 15.19
CA GLN A 186 1.33 -12.04 15.70
C GLN A 186 1.13 -13.01 14.54
N LYS A 187 2.12 -13.87 14.30
CA LYS A 187 2.05 -14.98 13.37
C LYS A 187 1.58 -16.25 14.09
N TYR A 188 0.79 -17.07 13.39
CA TYR A 188 0.30 -18.36 13.84
C TYR A 188 0.71 -19.45 12.85
N SER A 189 0.84 -20.68 13.34
CA SER A 189 1.18 -21.86 12.52
C SER A 189 0.07 -22.15 11.51
N PRO A 190 0.35 -22.18 10.19
CA PRO A 190 -0.64 -22.59 9.18
C PRO A 190 -1.13 -24.02 9.37
N GLN A 191 -0.27 -24.93 9.85
CA GLN A 191 -0.59 -26.35 10.05
C GLN A 191 -1.61 -26.54 11.18
N GLU A 192 -1.52 -25.74 12.25
CA GLU A 192 -2.45 -25.80 13.38
C GLU A 192 -3.73 -24.98 13.16
N ASN A 193 -3.76 -24.12 12.14
CA ASN A 193 -4.84 -23.15 11.90
C ASN A 193 -5.32 -23.22 10.44
N GLN A 194 -5.82 -24.39 10.04
CA GLN A 194 -6.37 -24.68 8.71
C GLN A 194 -7.82 -24.19 8.54
N HIS A 195 -8.06 -22.92 8.87
CA HIS A 195 -9.36 -22.28 8.74
C HIS A 195 -9.23 -20.84 8.24
N ILE A 196 -10.31 -20.35 7.64
CA ILE A 196 -10.53 -18.93 7.42
C ILE A 196 -11.68 -18.47 8.33
N VAL A 197 -11.85 -17.16 8.42
CA VAL A 197 -13.00 -16.56 9.09
C VAL A 197 -13.84 -15.82 8.06
N VAL A 198 -15.15 -15.95 8.20
CA VAL A 198 -16.13 -15.25 7.37
C VAL A 198 -16.96 -14.35 8.27
N VAL A 199 -17.20 -13.11 7.85
CA VAL A 199 -18.05 -12.17 8.58
C VAL A 199 -19.23 -11.73 7.71
N ARG A 200 -20.45 -11.84 8.24
CA ARG A 200 -21.68 -11.37 7.59
C ARG A 200 -22.61 -10.77 8.63
N LYS A 201 -23.13 -9.56 8.37
CA LYS A 201 -24.01 -8.83 9.30
C LYS A 201 -23.47 -8.86 10.74
N ASN A 202 -22.16 -8.60 10.87
CA ASN A 202 -21.40 -8.57 12.12
C ASN A 202 -21.22 -9.94 12.82
N GLN A 203 -21.69 -11.04 12.23
CA GLN A 203 -21.50 -12.38 12.76
C GLN A 203 -20.25 -13.02 12.15
N PHE A 204 -19.34 -13.49 12.99
CA PHE A 204 -18.13 -14.20 12.58
C PHE A 204 -18.38 -15.71 12.56
N PHE A 205 -17.84 -16.38 11.56
CA PHE A 205 -17.93 -17.84 11.38
C PHE A 205 -16.53 -18.40 11.11
N LYS A 206 -16.14 -19.40 11.89
CA LYS A 206 -14.96 -20.22 11.63
C LYS A 206 -15.31 -21.23 10.54
N LEU A 207 -14.56 -21.18 9.43
CA LEU A 207 -14.72 -22.09 8.30
C LEU A 207 -13.43 -22.89 8.12
N PRO A 208 -13.40 -24.17 8.55
CA PRO A 208 -12.31 -25.08 8.21
C PRO A 208 -12.18 -25.18 6.69
N VAL A 209 -10.96 -25.06 6.17
CA VAL A 209 -10.68 -25.17 4.73
C VAL A 209 -10.08 -26.52 4.35
N VAL A 210 -9.69 -27.33 5.35
CA VAL A 210 -9.28 -28.72 5.22
C VAL A 210 -10.15 -29.56 6.15
N VAL A 211 -10.80 -30.60 5.62
CA VAL A 211 -11.64 -31.54 6.36
C VAL A 211 -11.26 -32.95 5.92
N ASP A 212 -11.06 -33.86 6.88
CA ASP A 212 -10.60 -35.23 6.64
C ASP A 212 -9.31 -35.30 5.79
N GLY A 213 -8.39 -34.36 6.01
CA GLY A 213 -7.13 -34.25 5.28
C GLY A 213 -7.24 -33.70 3.85
N GLN A 214 -8.43 -33.33 3.40
CA GLN A 214 -8.68 -32.81 2.04
C GLN A 214 -9.15 -31.36 2.08
N GLN A 215 -8.51 -30.50 1.27
CA GLN A 215 -8.95 -29.11 1.09
C GLN A 215 -10.37 -29.07 0.49
N LEU A 216 -11.20 -28.14 0.95
CA LEU A 216 -12.53 -27.91 0.37
C LEU A 216 -12.42 -27.54 -1.11
N THR A 217 -13.31 -28.12 -1.94
CA THR A 217 -13.45 -27.72 -3.34
C THR A 217 -14.18 -26.38 -3.45
N THR A 218 -14.14 -25.76 -4.64
CA THR A 218 -14.91 -24.53 -4.90
C THR A 218 -16.43 -24.73 -4.68
N ALA A 219 -16.97 -25.89 -5.08
CA ALA A 219 -18.38 -26.21 -4.88
C ALA A 219 -18.73 -26.35 -3.39
N GLU A 220 -17.85 -26.98 -2.61
CA GLU A 220 -18.00 -27.10 -1.16
C GLU A 220 -17.93 -25.74 -0.48
N LEU A 221 -16.96 -24.89 -0.85
CA LEU A 221 -16.86 -23.51 -0.36
C LEU A 221 -18.13 -22.71 -0.67
N GLN A 222 -18.66 -22.81 -1.89
CA GLN A 222 -19.93 -22.15 -2.25
C GLN A 222 -21.05 -22.63 -1.33
N LYS A 223 -21.14 -23.94 -1.06
CA LYS A 223 -22.16 -24.48 -0.17
C LYS A 223 -22.02 -23.97 1.26
N GLN A 224 -20.79 -23.84 1.76
CA GLN A 224 -20.51 -23.27 3.08
C GLN A 224 -20.90 -21.79 3.15
N TYR A 225 -20.62 -21.01 2.10
CA TYR A 225 -21.08 -19.63 2.02
C TYR A 225 -22.60 -19.52 1.98
N GLU A 226 -23.29 -20.30 1.15
CA GLU A 226 -24.76 -20.37 1.15
C GLU A 226 -25.34 -20.70 2.54
N ARG A 227 -24.69 -21.59 3.30
CA ARG A 227 -25.06 -21.88 4.70
C ARG A 227 -24.86 -20.64 5.59
N ILE A 228 -23.76 -19.90 5.45
CA ILE A 228 -23.51 -18.66 6.21
C ILE A 228 -24.56 -17.60 5.89
N TYR A 229 -24.95 -17.42 4.62
CA TYR A 229 -26.04 -16.51 4.25
C TYR A 229 -27.36 -16.84 4.97
N LYS A 230 -27.66 -18.13 5.16
CA LYS A 230 -28.85 -18.60 5.90
C LYS A 230 -28.69 -18.54 7.43
N LEU A 231 -27.48 -18.68 7.95
CA LEU A 231 -27.24 -18.58 9.39
C LEU A 231 -27.26 -17.10 9.86
N ALA A 232 -26.75 -16.20 9.02
CA ALA A 232 -26.72 -14.77 9.29
C ALA A 232 -28.00 -14.04 8.81
N GLU A 233 -29.18 -14.50 9.25
CA GLU A 233 -30.46 -13.84 8.93
C GLU A 233 -30.55 -12.44 9.58
N HIS A 234 -30.12 -12.33 10.83
CA HIS A 234 -30.14 -11.09 11.61
C HIS A 234 -28.74 -10.49 11.80
N ARG A 235 -28.68 -9.24 12.23
CA ARG A 235 -27.43 -8.55 12.53
C ARG A 235 -27.06 -8.76 14.00
N ALA A 236 -25.80 -9.10 14.26
CA ALA A 236 -25.26 -9.23 15.62
C ALA A 236 -24.63 -7.90 16.10
N PRO A 237 -24.34 -7.78 17.41
CA PRO A 237 -23.53 -6.68 17.93
C PRO A 237 -22.18 -6.57 17.19
N PRO A 238 -21.75 -5.37 16.80
CA PRO A 238 -20.63 -5.16 15.88
C PRO A 238 -19.26 -5.22 16.56
N VAL A 239 -18.86 -6.35 17.14
CA VAL A 239 -17.54 -6.46 17.84
C VAL A 239 -16.36 -6.07 16.96
N GLY A 240 -16.46 -6.29 15.64
CA GLY A 240 -15.43 -5.88 14.66
C GLY A 240 -15.14 -4.37 14.66
N VAL A 241 -16.09 -3.52 15.05
CA VAL A 241 -15.93 -2.05 15.06
C VAL A 241 -14.85 -1.58 16.04
N LEU A 242 -14.54 -2.38 17.07
CA LEU A 242 -13.47 -2.06 18.01
C LEU A 242 -12.11 -1.94 17.31
N THR A 243 -11.90 -2.67 16.22
CA THR A 243 -10.67 -2.61 15.42
C THR A 243 -10.53 -1.32 14.58
N ALA A 244 -11.61 -0.54 14.46
CA ALA A 244 -11.64 0.75 13.75
C ALA A 244 -11.32 1.95 14.64
N ALA A 245 -11.24 1.77 15.96
CA ALA A 245 -10.93 2.83 16.90
C ALA A 245 -9.43 3.18 16.90
N ASN A 246 -9.10 4.30 17.54
CA ASN A 246 -7.75 4.63 17.96
C ASN A 246 -7.08 3.42 18.63
N ARG A 247 -5.78 3.24 18.40
CA ARG A 247 -5.09 2.01 18.81
C ARG A 247 -5.03 1.83 20.32
N ASP A 248 -4.98 2.92 21.09
CA ASP A 248 -5.03 2.86 22.56
C ASP A 248 -6.45 2.57 23.06
N HIS A 249 -7.47 3.16 22.43
CA HIS A 249 -8.87 2.82 22.70
C HIS A 249 -9.14 1.35 22.42
N TRP A 250 -8.65 0.82 21.29
CA TRP A 250 -8.78 -0.59 20.94
C TRP A 250 -8.00 -1.47 21.92
N ALA A 251 -6.75 -1.13 22.28
CA ALA A 251 -5.99 -1.89 23.27
C ALA A 251 -6.73 -1.99 24.62
N ALA A 252 -7.35 -0.89 25.07
CA ALA A 252 -8.15 -0.87 26.28
C ALA A 252 -9.46 -1.69 26.13
N ALA A 253 -10.17 -1.57 25.01
CA ALA A 253 -11.38 -2.32 24.75
C ALA A 253 -11.12 -3.83 24.59
N ARG A 254 -9.97 -4.23 24.05
CA ARG A 254 -9.53 -5.64 24.02
C ARG A 254 -9.35 -6.22 25.43
N LYS A 255 -8.80 -5.44 26.37
CA LYS A 255 -8.70 -5.85 27.80
C LYS A 255 -10.09 -6.08 28.40
N LYS A 256 -11.05 -5.18 28.15
CA LYS A 256 -12.46 -5.33 28.58
C LYS A 256 -13.12 -6.57 27.97
N LEU A 257 -12.92 -6.81 26.67
CA LEU A 257 -13.44 -7.97 25.96
C LEU A 257 -12.93 -9.28 26.55
N LEU A 258 -11.63 -9.37 26.86
CA LEU A 258 -11.05 -10.54 27.51
C LEU A 258 -11.54 -10.74 28.96
N ALA A 259 -11.79 -9.65 29.69
CA ALA A 259 -12.30 -9.71 31.06
C ALA A 259 -13.78 -10.14 31.13
N ALA A 260 -14.57 -9.84 30.09
CA ALA A 260 -15.99 -10.17 30.05
C ALA A 260 -16.27 -11.68 30.04
N SER A 261 -15.39 -12.49 29.42
CA SER A 261 -15.51 -13.96 29.43
C SER A 261 -14.24 -14.65 28.93
N PRO A 262 -13.81 -15.78 29.54
CA PRO A 262 -12.76 -16.64 28.99
C PRO A 262 -13.03 -17.12 27.56
N ALA A 263 -14.30 -17.24 27.15
CA ALA A 263 -14.68 -17.64 25.80
C ALA A 263 -14.19 -16.64 24.73
N ASN A 264 -14.08 -15.36 25.08
CA ASN A 264 -13.64 -14.31 24.16
C ASN A 264 -12.17 -14.46 23.77
N ALA A 265 -11.34 -15.07 24.61
CA ALA A 265 -9.95 -15.38 24.26
C ALA A 265 -9.87 -16.38 23.09
N GLN A 266 -10.73 -17.41 23.09
CA GLN A 266 -10.82 -18.36 21.99
C GLN A 266 -11.42 -17.71 20.74
N ALA A 267 -12.44 -16.87 20.89
CA ALA A 267 -13.04 -16.12 19.78
C ALA A 267 -12.02 -15.21 19.08
N LEU A 268 -11.24 -14.45 19.86
CA LEU A 268 -10.13 -13.64 19.34
C LEU A 268 -9.10 -14.52 18.65
N ARG A 269 -8.66 -15.61 19.29
CA ARG A 269 -7.67 -16.52 18.71
C ARG A 269 -8.13 -17.09 17.36
N ASP A 270 -9.40 -17.46 17.23
CA ASP A 270 -9.96 -17.99 15.98
C ASP A 270 -9.92 -16.95 14.85
N ILE A 271 -10.17 -15.67 15.14
CA ILE A 271 -10.04 -14.58 14.17
C ILE A 271 -8.58 -14.30 13.85
N GLU A 272 -7.76 -14.06 14.87
CA GLU A 272 -6.36 -13.66 14.76
C GLU A 272 -5.53 -14.74 14.03
N SER A 273 -5.79 -16.03 14.29
CA SER A 273 -5.02 -17.14 13.71
C SER A 273 -5.49 -17.59 12.33
N SER A 274 -6.65 -17.13 11.86
CA SER A 274 -7.22 -17.51 10.56
C SER A 274 -6.29 -17.21 9.38
N GLY A 275 -6.40 -17.96 8.29
CA GLY A 275 -5.61 -17.72 7.08
C GLY A 275 -5.80 -16.30 6.54
N PHE A 276 -7.05 -15.87 6.41
CA PHE A 276 -7.49 -14.53 6.00
C PHE A 276 -8.97 -14.36 6.37
N LEU A 277 -9.51 -13.14 6.22
CA LEU A 277 -10.91 -12.83 6.44
C LEU A 277 -11.68 -12.72 5.11
N VAL A 278 -12.91 -13.21 5.09
CA VAL A 278 -13.88 -12.97 4.00
C VAL A 278 -15.08 -12.20 4.56
N CYS A 279 -15.34 -11.02 4.02
CA CYS A 279 -16.45 -10.16 4.42
C CYS A 279 -17.57 -10.30 3.39
N LEU A 280 -18.73 -10.82 3.81
CA LEU A 280 -19.94 -10.94 3.00
C LEU A 280 -20.90 -9.81 3.38
N ASP A 281 -20.76 -8.70 2.67
CA ASP A 281 -21.50 -7.48 2.97
C ASP A 281 -22.90 -7.52 2.37
N ASP A 282 -23.88 -7.04 3.13
CA ASP A 282 -25.25 -6.82 2.66
C ASP A 282 -25.44 -5.49 1.91
N ALA A 283 -24.33 -4.87 1.49
CA ALA A 283 -24.29 -3.70 0.63
C ALA A 283 -24.41 -4.08 -0.86
N ALA A 284 -24.73 -3.08 -1.70
CA ALA A 284 -24.82 -3.25 -3.15
C ALA A 284 -24.26 -2.03 -3.92
N PRO A 285 -22.97 -1.67 -3.73
CA PRO A 285 -22.39 -0.49 -4.35
C PRO A 285 -22.33 -0.60 -5.88
N VAL A 286 -22.65 0.48 -6.57
CA VAL A 286 -22.72 0.59 -8.03
C VAL A 286 -21.59 1.46 -8.55
N THR A 287 -21.46 2.69 -8.03
CA THR A 287 -20.46 3.67 -8.50
C THR A 287 -19.06 3.34 -8.00
N LEU A 288 -18.03 3.96 -8.60
CA LEU A 288 -16.64 3.74 -8.19
C LEU A 288 -16.39 4.30 -6.78
N GLU A 289 -17.04 5.40 -6.42
CA GLU A 289 -16.99 6.02 -5.10
C GLU A 289 -17.70 5.17 -4.05
N GLU A 290 -18.90 4.66 -4.33
CA GLU A 290 -19.61 3.74 -3.42
C GLU A 290 -18.75 2.49 -3.16
N ARG A 291 -18.11 1.95 -4.20
CA ARG A 291 -17.18 0.83 -4.09
C ARG A 291 -15.96 1.19 -3.26
N ALA A 292 -15.36 2.36 -3.48
CA ALA A 292 -14.21 2.81 -2.71
C ALA A 292 -14.53 2.92 -1.22
N HIS A 293 -15.64 3.57 -0.85
CA HIS A 293 -16.12 3.62 0.53
C HIS A 293 -16.33 2.21 1.11
N GLN A 294 -16.98 1.33 0.35
CA GLN A 294 -17.29 -0.03 0.81
C GLN A 294 -16.04 -0.87 1.07
N TYR A 295 -15.06 -0.84 0.17
CA TYR A 295 -13.84 -1.65 0.30
C TYR A 295 -12.81 -1.04 1.23
N TRP A 296 -12.86 0.26 1.48
CA TRP A 296 -11.92 0.94 2.36
C TRP A 296 -12.31 0.83 3.84
N HIS A 297 -13.45 1.41 4.21
CA HIS A 297 -13.89 1.48 5.61
C HIS A 297 -15.26 0.83 5.84
N GLY A 298 -16.10 0.75 4.81
CA GLY A 298 -17.48 0.28 4.97
C GLY A 298 -18.22 1.07 6.05
N ASP A 299 -19.05 0.38 6.82
CA ASP A 299 -19.70 0.91 8.03
C ASP A 299 -18.87 0.72 9.31
N GLY A 300 -17.63 0.23 9.18
CA GLY A 300 -16.74 -0.14 10.28
C GLY A 300 -17.10 -1.45 10.99
N CYS A 301 -18.25 -2.05 10.73
CA CYS A 301 -18.81 -3.11 11.58
C CYS A 301 -18.55 -4.53 11.06
N ASN A 302 -18.69 -4.76 9.75
CA ASN A 302 -18.55 -6.09 9.13
C ASN A 302 -17.09 -6.39 8.71
N ARG A 303 -16.12 -6.08 9.59
CA ARG A 303 -14.67 -6.09 9.32
C ARG A 303 -13.87 -6.56 10.53
N TRP A 304 -12.58 -6.83 10.31
CA TRP A 304 -11.59 -6.95 11.39
C TRP A 304 -10.29 -6.27 10.95
N PHE A 305 -10.20 -4.94 11.08
CA PHE A 305 -9.19 -4.11 10.40
C PHE A 305 -7.72 -4.48 10.69
N ASP A 306 -7.47 -5.19 11.78
CA ASP A 306 -6.15 -5.73 12.13
C ASP A 306 -5.67 -6.91 11.27
N LYS A 307 -6.57 -7.50 10.45
CA LYS A 307 -6.24 -8.63 9.60
C LYS A 307 -5.52 -8.16 8.33
N PRO A 308 -4.33 -8.71 7.99
CA PRO A 308 -3.58 -8.30 6.81
C PRO A 308 -4.31 -8.46 5.49
N LEU A 309 -5.18 -9.48 5.37
CA LEU A 309 -5.95 -9.76 4.16
C LEU A 309 -7.44 -9.86 4.47
N GLN A 310 -8.24 -9.01 3.85
CA GLN A 310 -9.70 -9.04 3.93
C GLN A 310 -10.29 -8.98 2.54
N PHE A 311 -10.91 -10.07 2.10
CA PHE A 311 -11.62 -10.13 0.82
C PHE A 311 -13.07 -9.75 1.04
N ILE A 312 -13.56 -8.76 0.32
CA ILE A 312 -14.90 -8.19 0.53
C ILE A 312 -15.76 -8.53 -0.67
N ILE A 313 -16.94 -9.11 -0.42
CA ILE A 313 -17.93 -9.48 -1.43
C ILE A 313 -19.28 -8.91 -1.02
N ASN A 314 -19.85 -8.09 -1.90
CA ASN A 314 -21.16 -7.46 -1.70
C ASN A 314 -22.29 -8.34 -2.24
N ASP A 315 -23.52 -8.14 -1.77
CA ASP A 315 -24.70 -8.92 -2.18
C ASP A 315 -25.01 -8.81 -3.69
N ASN A 316 -24.56 -7.73 -4.35
CA ASN A 316 -24.65 -7.57 -5.80
C ASN A 316 -23.50 -8.27 -6.60
N GLY A 317 -22.65 -9.03 -5.92
CA GLY A 317 -21.54 -9.80 -6.50
C GLY A 317 -20.30 -8.96 -6.85
N THR A 318 -20.29 -7.66 -6.59
CA THR A 318 -19.08 -6.85 -6.66
C THR A 318 -18.12 -7.25 -5.54
N ALA A 319 -16.82 -7.15 -5.79
CA ALA A 319 -15.81 -7.57 -4.83
C ALA A 319 -14.60 -6.64 -4.82
N GLY A 320 -13.89 -6.67 -3.69
CA GLY A 320 -12.67 -5.92 -3.47
C GLY A 320 -11.85 -6.53 -2.35
N PHE A 321 -10.93 -5.73 -1.84
CA PHE A 321 -9.97 -6.13 -0.82
C PHE A 321 -9.58 -4.94 0.04
N MET A 322 -9.23 -5.23 1.29
CA MET A 322 -8.61 -4.27 2.19
C MET A 322 -7.38 -4.90 2.85
N GLY A 323 -6.29 -4.14 2.92
CA GLY A 323 -5.01 -4.57 3.49
C GLY A 323 -4.59 -3.76 4.71
N GLU A 324 -4.05 -4.45 5.72
CA GLU A 324 -3.33 -3.83 6.84
C GLU A 324 -1.84 -3.68 6.46
N HIS A 325 -1.28 -2.47 6.57
CA HIS A 325 -0.03 -2.08 5.93
C HIS A 325 1.23 -2.30 6.80
N SER A 326 1.10 -2.57 8.10
CA SER A 326 2.22 -2.46 9.04
C SER A 326 3.46 -3.27 8.65
N MET A 327 3.26 -4.51 8.24
CA MET A 327 4.33 -5.48 7.97
C MET A 327 4.57 -5.79 6.49
N MET A 328 3.71 -5.29 5.59
CA MET A 328 3.82 -5.50 4.15
C MET A 328 3.49 -4.21 3.41
N ASP A 329 4.34 -3.85 2.44
CA ASP A 329 4.00 -2.79 1.50
C ASP A 329 2.86 -3.21 0.56
N GLY A 330 2.35 -2.29 -0.25
CA GLY A 330 1.26 -2.60 -1.19
C GLY A 330 1.61 -3.64 -2.27
N THR A 331 2.90 -3.86 -2.59
CA THR A 331 3.28 -4.75 -3.70
C THR A 331 3.00 -6.25 -3.44
N PRO A 332 3.30 -6.84 -2.26
CA PRO A 332 2.88 -8.21 -1.97
C PRO A 332 1.37 -8.45 -2.04
N THR A 333 0.55 -7.53 -1.51
CA THR A 333 -0.92 -7.67 -1.55
C THR A 333 -1.47 -7.42 -2.96
N HIS A 334 -0.87 -6.48 -3.71
CA HIS A 334 -1.17 -6.30 -5.13
C HIS A 334 -0.96 -7.60 -5.90
N ARG A 335 0.16 -8.30 -5.68
CA ARG A 335 0.48 -9.55 -6.37
C ARG A 335 -0.55 -10.66 -6.13
N ILE A 336 -0.98 -10.90 -4.89
CA ILE A 336 -2.02 -11.92 -4.62
C ILE A 336 -3.35 -11.52 -5.25
N ASN A 337 -3.72 -10.24 -5.20
CA ASN A 337 -5.00 -9.78 -5.75
C ASN A 337 -5.01 -9.79 -7.29
N ASP A 338 -3.87 -9.48 -7.93
CA ASP A 338 -3.68 -9.65 -9.36
C ASP A 338 -3.72 -11.13 -9.75
N TYR A 339 -3.04 -12.01 -8.99
CA TYR A 339 -3.09 -13.46 -9.18
C TYR A 339 -4.52 -14.00 -9.13
N ILE A 340 -5.25 -13.69 -8.06
CA ILE A 340 -6.64 -14.12 -7.85
C ILE A 340 -7.49 -13.70 -9.05
N ASN A 341 -7.47 -12.43 -9.42
CA ASN A 341 -8.30 -11.97 -10.54
C ASN A 341 -7.83 -12.59 -11.87
N LYS A 342 -6.53 -12.72 -12.12
CA LYS A 342 -5.99 -13.34 -13.33
C LYS A 342 -6.45 -14.79 -13.51
N VAL A 343 -6.43 -15.61 -12.46
CA VAL A 343 -6.90 -17.01 -12.56
C VAL A 343 -8.42 -17.07 -12.72
N ILE A 344 -9.16 -16.17 -12.08
CA ILE A 344 -10.62 -16.06 -12.18
C ILE A 344 -11.08 -15.67 -13.59
N PHE A 345 -10.54 -14.58 -14.14
CA PHE A 345 -10.89 -14.08 -15.47
C PHE A 345 -10.34 -14.98 -16.57
N GLY A 346 -9.19 -15.60 -16.34
CA GLY A 346 -8.61 -16.61 -17.22
C GLY A 346 -9.31 -17.97 -17.17
N ASN A 347 -10.32 -18.17 -16.31
CA ASN A 347 -11.00 -19.45 -16.06
C ASN A 347 -10.03 -20.61 -15.82
N LYS A 348 -9.00 -20.35 -14.99
CA LYS A 348 -7.93 -21.31 -14.66
C LYS A 348 -8.16 -22.07 -13.35
N LEU A 349 -9.25 -21.77 -12.65
CA LEU A 349 -9.63 -22.50 -11.45
C LEU A 349 -10.38 -23.75 -11.86
N ASP A 350 -10.09 -24.85 -11.17
CA ASP A 350 -10.80 -26.10 -11.34
C ASP A 350 -12.21 -25.99 -10.73
N PHE A 351 -13.22 -26.11 -11.60
CA PHE A 351 -14.63 -26.21 -11.24
C PHE A 351 -15.21 -27.59 -11.61
N ASP A 352 -14.37 -28.53 -12.06
CA ASP A 352 -14.78 -29.78 -12.70
C ASP A 352 -15.25 -30.84 -11.68
N ASN A 353 -15.01 -30.60 -10.38
CA ASN A 353 -15.58 -31.39 -9.30
C ASN A 353 -16.72 -30.65 -8.58
N PRO A 354 -17.99 -30.83 -9.00
CA PRO A 354 -19.15 -30.25 -8.32
C PRO A 354 -19.56 -31.02 -7.05
N THR A 355 -18.88 -32.12 -6.72
CA THR A 355 -19.27 -33.00 -5.62
C THR A 355 -19.08 -32.28 -4.29
N VAL A 356 -20.13 -32.28 -3.47
CA VAL A 356 -20.11 -31.75 -2.10
C VAL A 356 -20.18 -32.92 -1.13
N ARG A 357 -19.16 -33.11 -0.30
CA ARG A 357 -19.18 -34.14 0.74
C ARG A 357 -20.35 -33.93 1.71
N SER A 358 -21.15 -34.97 1.91
CA SER A 358 -22.31 -34.93 2.83
C SER A 358 -21.90 -34.81 4.30
N THR A 359 -20.67 -35.17 4.65
CA THR A 359 -20.09 -35.12 6.00
C THR A 359 -19.66 -33.72 6.43
N LEU A 360 -19.71 -32.72 5.56
CA LEU A 360 -19.27 -31.36 5.89
C LEU A 360 -20.22 -30.72 6.91
N ALA A 361 -19.69 -30.47 8.11
CA ALA A 361 -20.37 -29.68 9.13
C ALA A 361 -20.63 -28.24 8.65
N ALA A 362 -21.66 -27.62 9.23
CA ALA A 362 -21.91 -26.20 9.00
C ALA A 362 -20.76 -25.35 9.57
N PRO A 363 -20.48 -24.17 9.00
CA PRO A 363 -19.50 -23.24 9.57
C PRO A 363 -19.86 -22.87 11.02
N THR A 364 -18.86 -22.87 11.91
CA THR A 364 -19.09 -22.69 13.35
C THR A 364 -19.16 -21.20 13.68
N PRO A 365 -20.27 -20.69 14.28
CA PRO A 365 -20.32 -19.30 14.74
C PRO A 365 -19.26 -19.02 15.79
N ILE A 366 -18.52 -17.93 15.63
CA ILE A 366 -17.61 -17.38 16.64
C ILE A 366 -18.43 -16.38 17.45
N LYS A 367 -18.76 -16.76 18.69
CA LYS A 367 -19.57 -15.94 19.59
C LYS A 367 -18.67 -15.16 20.54
N PHE A 368 -18.97 -13.88 20.70
CA PHE A 368 -18.43 -13.05 21.77
C PHE A 368 -19.46 -12.91 22.87
N GLU A 369 -19.04 -13.12 24.11
CA GLU A 369 -19.82 -12.78 25.29
C GLU A 369 -19.61 -11.30 25.60
N ILE A 370 -20.69 -10.53 25.59
CA ILE A 370 -20.66 -9.06 25.65
C ILE A 370 -21.38 -8.63 26.93
N ASN A 371 -20.69 -7.83 27.74
CA ASN A 371 -21.28 -7.13 28.89
C ASN A 371 -21.40 -5.63 28.60
N ASP A 372 -21.98 -4.89 29.53
CA ASP A 372 -22.22 -3.44 29.40
C ASP A 372 -20.95 -2.64 29.10
N GLU A 373 -19.79 -3.03 29.64
CA GLU A 373 -18.52 -2.35 29.39
C GLU A 373 -18.02 -2.53 27.96
N VAL A 374 -18.18 -3.74 27.40
CA VAL A 374 -17.85 -4.04 26.00
C VAL A 374 -18.85 -3.36 25.07
N GLU A 375 -20.14 -3.36 25.40
CA GLU A 375 -21.17 -2.67 24.62
C GLU A 375 -20.92 -1.15 24.55
N LYS A 376 -20.55 -0.55 25.67
CA LYS A 376 -20.14 0.86 25.72
C LYS A 376 -18.92 1.11 24.83
N ALA A 377 -17.89 0.27 24.92
CA ALA A 377 -16.68 0.41 24.09
C ALA A 377 -16.98 0.29 22.59
N MET A 378 -17.88 -0.62 22.19
CA MET A 378 -18.32 -0.75 20.80
C MET A 378 -19.06 0.50 20.32
N THR A 379 -19.92 1.07 21.17
CA THR A 379 -20.68 2.29 20.87
C THR A 379 -19.75 3.48 20.67
N GLU A 380 -18.76 3.64 21.55
CA GLU A 380 -17.72 4.68 21.47
C GLU A 380 -16.88 4.52 20.19
N ALA A 381 -16.40 3.31 19.89
CA ALA A 381 -15.64 3.02 18.68
C ALA A 381 -16.44 3.28 17.39
N LEU A 382 -17.73 2.93 17.37
CA LEU A 382 -18.61 3.21 16.24
C LEU A 382 -18.82 4.73 16.03
N GLN A 383 -19.00 5.48 17.12
CA GLN A 383 -19.15 6.93 17.04
C GLN A 383 -17.85 7.59 16.58
N GLU A 384 -16.71 7.15 17.08
CA GLU A 384 -15.38 7.61 16.65
C GLU A 384 -15.20 7.37 15.15
N HIS A 385 -15.44 6.15 14.68
CA HIS A 385 -15.33 5.78 13.27
C HIS A 385 -16.21 6.65 12.36
N ARG A 386 -17.50 6.80 12.70
CA ARG A 386 -18.44 7.62 11.91
C ARG A 386 -18.04 9.09 11.87
N THR A 387 -17.64 9.64 13.01
CA THR A 387 -17.20 11.03 13.12
C THR A 387 -15.95 11.26 12.27
N LEU A 388 -15.00 10.32 12.31
CA LEU A 388 -13.76 10.40 11.56
C LEU A 388 -14.00 10.31 10.05
N ILE A 389 -14.74 9.31 9.59
CA ILE A 389 -15.02 9.14 8.15
C ILE A 389 -15.85 10.31 7.60
N ALA A 390 -16.77 10.90 8.38
CA ALA A 390 -17.54 12.08 7.97
C ALA A 390 -16.69 13.36 7.75
N GLN A 391 -15.43 13.37 8.19
CA GLN A 391 -14.49 14.44 7.89
C GLN A 391 -13.82 14.28 6.52
N HIS A 392 -13.85 13.08 5.93
CA HIS A 392 -13.16 12.78 4.69
C HIS A 392 -14.07 13.02 3.48
N GLU A 393 -13.48 13.60 2.45
CA GLU A 393 -14.04 13.63 1.09
C GLU A 393 -13.30 12.58 0.27
N LEU A 394 -14.04 11.84 -0.56
CA LEU A 394 -13.48 10.89 -1.51
C LEU A 394 -14.03 11.16 -2.90
N ARG A 395 -13.14 11.25 -3.89
CA ARG A 395 -13.52 11.33 -5.31
C ARG A 395 -12.72 10.35 -6.15
N VAL A 396 -13.36 9.74 -7.14
CA VAL A 396 -12.68 8.89 -8.12
C VAL A 396 -12.68 9.57 -9.49
N GLN A 397 -11.48 9.96 -9.96
CA GLN A 397 -11.30 10.42 -11.33
C GLN A 397 -10.97 9.22 -12.23
N ALA A 398 -11.98 8.67 -12.91
CA ALA A 398 -11.80 7.59 -13.89
C ALA A 398 -11.59 8.18 -15.30
N PHE A 399 -10.36 8.57 -15.60
CA PHE A 399 -9.99 9.19 -16.86
C PHE A 399 -9.84 8.16 -18.00
N GLN A 400 -10.76 8.21 -18.97
CA GLN A 400 -10.83 7.28 -20.11
C GLN A 400 -10.22 7.83 -21.40
N GLY A 401 -9.57 9.00 -21.36
CA GLY A 401 -9.05 9.66 -22.57
C GLY A 401 -7.84 8.96 -23.18
N TYR A 402 -6.99 8.37 -22.35
CA TYR A 402 -5.80 7.59 -22.73
C TYR A 402 -5.17 6.93 -21.48
N GLY A 403 -4.19 6.05 -21.71
CA GLY A 403 -3.37 5.46 -20.65
C GLY A 403 -1.90 5.32 -21.06
N LYS A 404 -1.18 4.35 -20.46
CA LYS A 404 0.25 4.11 -20.71
C LYS A 404 0.56 3.82 -22.17
N GLY A 405 -0.40 3.31 -22.95
CA GLY A 405 -0.25 3.04 -24.38
C GLY A 405 0.07 4.31 -25.17
N LEU A 406 -0.64 5.41 -24.91
CA LEU A 406 -0.35 6.72 -25.53
C LEU A 406 0.87 7.38 -24.90
N ILE A 407 0.98 7.34 -23.57
CA ILE A 407 2.11 7.99 -22.85
C ILE A 407 3.47 7.47 -23.33
N LYS A 408 3.58 6.16 -23.61
CA LYS A 408 4.80 5.56 -24.17
C LYS A 408 5.09 6.02 -25.59
N LYS A 409 4.07 6.31 -26.42
CA LYS A 409 4.26 6.88 -27.77
C LYS A 409 4.83 8.28 -27.71
N PHE A 410 4.50 9.05 -26.67
CA PHE A 410 5.17 10.30 -26.37
C PHE A 410 6.61 10.13 -25.84
N LYS A 411 7.14 8.90 -25.73
CA LYS A 411 8.47 8.59 -25.18
C LYS A 411 8.64 9.05 -23.73
N CYS A 412 7.55 8.96 -22.95
CA CYS A 412 7.55 9.30 -21.53
C CYS A 412 7.55 8.04 -20.65
N SER A 413 8.20 8.10 -19.48
CA SER A 413 7.90 7.17 -18.39
C SER A 413 6.45 7.40 -17.95
N PRO A 414 5.57 6.37 -17.95
CA PRO A 414 4.18 6.57 -17.57
C PRO A 414 3.99 7.11 -16.16
N ASP A 415 4.82 6.64 -15.23
CA ASP A 415 4.77 7.06 -13.84
C ASP A 415 5.17 8.54 -13.67
N ALA A 416 6.33 8.93 -14.21
CA ALA A 416 6.79 10.33 -14.19
C ALA A 416 5.78 11.27 -14.88
N TYR A 417 5.16 10.81 -15.97
CA TYR A 417 4.12 11.57 -16.66
C TYR A 417 2.94 11.86 -15.74
N VAL A 418 2.41 10.85 -15.06
CA VAL A 418 1.26 10.99 -14.16
C VAL A 418 1.61 11.82 -12.92
N GLN A 419 2.82 11.68 -12.38
CA GLN A 419 3.29 12.54 -11.29
C GLN A 419 3.32 14.02 -11.70
N MET A 420 3.72 14.34 -12.93
CA MET A 420 3.65 15.71 -13.45
C MET A 420 2.23 16.19 -13.68
N LEU A 421 1.27 15.31 -14.03
CA LEU A 421 -0.15 15.67 -14.05
C LEU A 421 -0.63 16.07 -12.64
N ILE A 422 -0.24 15.30 -11.61
CA ILE A 422 -0.59 15.59 -10.21
C ILE A 422 0.01 16.94 -9.78
N GLN A 423 1.27 17.21 -10.14
CA GLN A 423 1.90 18.50 -9.84
C GLN A 423 1.22 19.67 -10.54
N LEU A 424 0.89 19.53 -11.82
CA LEU A 424 0.20 20.57 -12.58
C LEU A 424 -1.21 20.81 -12.03
N ALA A 425 -1.96 19.75 -11.71
CA ALA A 425 -3.29 19.86 -11.14
C ALA A 425 -3.30 20.58 -9.78
N TYR A 426 -2.34 20.25 -8.91
CA TYR A 426 -2.19 20.94 -7.63
C TYR A 426 -1.78 22.40 -7.81
N TYR A 427 -0.86 22.68 -8.74
CA TYR A 427 -0.45 24.05 -9.08
C TYR A 427 -1.61 24.88 -9.63
N LYS A 428 -2.44 24.33 -10.52
CA LYS A 428 -3.68 24.99 -11.00
C LYS A 428 -4.65 25.31 -9.87
N MET A 429 -4.78 24.41 -8.91
CA MET A 429 -5.70 24.58 -7.79
C MET A 429 -5.22 25.62 -6.77
N TYR A 430 -3.92 25.67 -6.48
CA TYR A 430 -3.35 26.42 -5.36
C TYR A 430 -2.36 27.52 -5.74
N GLY A 431 -1.94 27.61 -7.00
CA GLY A 431 -0.92 28.52 -7.49
C GLY A 431 0.51 28.19 -7.03
N ILE A 432 0.71 27.05 -6.38
CA ILE A 432 1.99 26.65 -5.79
C ILE A 432 2.13 25.12 -5.77
N ASN A 433 3.36 24.62 -5.88
CA ASN A 433 3.68 23.21 -5.60
C ASN A 433 4.14 23.05 -4.14
N ARG A 434 3.75 21.95 -3.50
CA ARG A 434 4.05 21.67 -2.08
C ARG A 434 4.69 20.29 -1.91
N PRO A 435 5.37 20.03 -0.78
CA PRO A 435 6.05 18.76 -0.54
C PRO A 435 5.17 17.56 -0.91
N THR A 436 5.67 16.76 -1.84
CA THR A 436 4.96 15.61 -2.40
C THR A 436 5.77 14.34 -2.19
N TYR A 437 5.13 13.35 -1.60
CA TYR A 437 5.65 12.00 -1.40
C TYR A 437 5.19 11.08 -2.52
N GLU A 438 6.10 10.31 -3.08
CA GLU A 438 5.81 9.09 -3.82
C GLU A 438 6.61 7.92 -3.22
N SER A 439 5.98 6.75 -3.10
CA SER A 439 6.64 5.56 -2.57
C SER A 439 7.57 4.91 -3.59
N ALA A 440 8.84 4.70 -3.22
CA ALA A 440 9.81 3.92 -3.99
C ALA A 440 10.14 2.61 -3.26
N SER A 441 9.98 1.47 -3.94
CA SER A 441 10.30 0.17 -3.35
C SER A 441 11.81 -0.02 -3.21
N THR A 442 12.27 -0.39 -2.02
CA THR A 442 13.66 -0.81 -1.78
C THR A 442 13.77 -2.33 -1.64
N ARG A 443 12.77 -3.09 -2.11
CA ARG A 443 12.75 -4.57 -2.04
C ARG A 443 13.87 -5.24 -2.85
N LYS A 444 14.67 -4.51 -3.61
CA LYS A 444 15.92 -5.06 -4.17
C LYS A 444 16.97 -5.39 -3.09
N PHE A 445 16.76 -4.93 -1.85
CA PHE A 445 17.61 -5.21 -0.70
C PHE A 445 16.93 -6.16 0.29
N GLN A 446 17.72 -6.86 1.10
CA GLN A 446 17.23 -7.71 2.21
C GLN A 446 16.23 -6.93 3.08
N GLU A 447 15.08 -7.55 3.36
CA GLU A 447 13.99 -6.96 4.17
C GLU A 447 13.57 -5.54 3.73
N GLY A 448 13.80 -5.21 2.46
CA GLY A 448 13.54 -3.87 1.91
C GLY A 448 12.08 -3.47 2.07
N ARG A 449 11.87 -2.24 2.54
CA ARG A 449 10.57 -1.57 2.63
C ARG A 449 10.45 -0.52 1.52
N THR A 450 10.41 0.75 1.91
CA THR A 450 10.25 1.88 1.00
C THR A 450 11.23 3.00 1.32
N GLU A 451 11.61 3.74 0.28
CA GLU A 451 12.18 5.08 0.32
C GLU A 451 11.17 6.07 -0.28
N THR A 452 11.41 7.36 -0.10
CA THR A 452 10.60 8.44 -0.67
C THR A 452 11.23 8.95 -1.96
N THR A 453 10.45 8.95 -3.05
CA THR A 453 10.66 9.85 -4.17
C THR A 453 10.03 11.19 -3.83
N ARG A 454 10.83 12.27 -3.84
CA ARG A 454 10.33 13.64 -3.69
C ARG A 454 9.98 14.19 -5.07
N THR A 455 8.69 14.23 -5.39
CA THR A 455 8.23 14.59 -6.74
C THR A 455 8.51 16.06 -7.10
N VAL A 456 8.45 16.96 -6.12
CA VAL A 456 8.70 18.39 -6.38
C VAL A 456 10.20 18.64 -6.55
N SER A 457 10.56 19.05 -7.75
CA SER A 457 11.88 19.54 -8.13
C SER A 457 11.81 20.91 -8.81
N ASP A 458 12.94 21.59 -8.96
CA ASP A 458 13.06 22.82 -9.75
C ASP A 458 12.46 22.66 -11.16
N GLU A 459 12.75 21.53 -11.79
CA GLU A 459 12.26 21.19 -13.11
C GLU A 459 10.73 21.03 -13.13
N SER A 460 10.15 20.37 -12.11
CA SER A 460 8.69 20.24 -12.01
C SER A 460 7.97 21.57 -11.80
N VAL A 461 8.53 22.47 -10.98
CA VAL A 461 7.96 23.79 -10.71
C VAL A 461 8.08 24.68 -11.95
N ALA A 462 9.23 24.63 -12.63
CA ALA A 462 9.42 25.35 -13.89
C ALA A 462 8.43 24.90 -14.96
N PHE A 463 8.19 23.59 -15.08
CA PHE A 463 7.15 23.05 -15.96
C PHE A 463 5.76 23.57 -15.59
N CYS A 464 5.33 23.45 -14.33
CA CYS A 464 3.98 23.88 -13.92
C CYS A 464 3.76 25.37 -14.16
N ARG A 465 4.75 26.21 -13.84
CA ARG A 465 4.70 27.66 -14.09
C ARG A 465 4.61 27.99 -15.58
N ALA A 466 5.47 27.38 -16.40
CA ALA A 466 5.50 27.62 -17.83
C ALA A 466 4.23 27.13 -18.54
N HIS A 467 3.63 26.03 -18.05
CA HIS A 467 2.39 25.50 -18.59
C HIS A 467 1.20 26.46 -18.40
N GLU A 468 1.12 27.10 -17.22
CA GLU A 468 0.03 28.05 -16.90
C GLU A 468 0.29 29.48 -17.39
N ASP A 469 1.45 29.75 -18.00
CA ASP A 469 1.76 31.06 -18.57
C ASP A 469 1.52 31.06 -20.09
N PRO A 470 0.45 31.71 -20.59
CA PRO A 470 0.11 31.72 -22.01
C PRO A 470 1.14 32.46 -22.88
N THR A 471 2.09 33.19 -22.27
CA THR A 471 3.16 33.88 -23.00
C THR A 471 4.36 32.99 -23.31
N VAL A 472 4.46 31.82 -22.67
CA VAL A 472 5.57 30.89 -22.90
C VAL A 472 5.30 30.04 -24.15
N PRO A 473 6.23 30.00 -25.13
CA PRO A 473 6.06 29.18 -26.32
C PRO A 473 5.93 27.69 -26.00
N ARG A 474 5.07 26.99 -26.75
CA ARG A 474 4.81 25.55 -26.62
C ARG A 474 6.10 24.73 -26.53
N GLU A 475 7.08 25.01 -27.37
CA GLU A 475 8.34 24.28 -27.46
C GLU A 475 9.14 24.35 -26.15
N GLU A 476 9.10 25.50 -25.46
CA GLU A 476 9.74 25.67 -24.16
C GLU A 476 8.97 24.91 -23.07
N VAL A 477 7.64 24.93 -23.09
CA VAL A 477 6.82 24.12 -22.16
C VAL A 477 7.11 22.63 -22.32
N VAL A 478 7.19 22.13 -23.57
CA VAL A 478 7.57 20.73 -23.85
C VAL A 478 8.97 20.43 -23.32
N LYS A 479 9.96 21.30 -23.57
CA LYS A 479 11.32 21.13 -23.06
C LYS A 479 11.37 21.05 -21.53
N LEU A 480 10.67 21.94 -20.83
CA LEU A 480 10.59 21.95 -19.37
C LEU A 480 9.87 20.70 -18.85
N PHE A 481 8.79 20.28 -19.51
CA PHE A 481 8.13 19.02 -19.21
C PHE A 481 9.09 17.82 -19.31
N ARG A 482 9.87 17.72 -20.39
CA ARG A 482 10.88 16.64 -20.54
C ARG A 482 11.94 16.68 -19.45
N ALA A 483 12.39 17.87 -19.05
CA ALA A 483 13.34 18.03 -17.95
C ALA A 483 12.74 17.53 -16.61
N ALA A 484 11.48 17.85 -16.34
CA ALA A 484 10.76 17.39 -15.16
C ALA A 484 10.61 15.87 -15.13
N LEU A 485 10.26 15.24 -16.26
CA LEU A 485 10.20 13.78 -16.36
C LEU A 485 11.55 13.10 -16.10
N ALA A 486 12.63 13.68 -16.63
CA ALA A 486 13.98 13.16 -16.44
C ALA A 486 14.43 13.28 -14.98
N ALA A 487 14.16 14.43 -14.35
CA ALA A 487 14.44 14.66 -12.94
C ALA A 487 13.69 13.67 -12.03
N HIS A 488 12.39 13.49 -12.25
CA HIS A 488 11.57 12.52 -11.53
C HIS A 488 12.10 11.09 -11.69
N THR A 489 12.29 10.65 -12.94
CA THR A 489 12.79 9.29 -13.23
C THR A 489 14.14 9.02 -12.56
N LYS A 490 15.04 10.01 -12.57
CA LYS A 490 16.34 9.89 -11.90
C LYS A 490 16.19 9.78 -10.38
N TYR A 491 15.30 10.58 -9.77
CA TYR A 491 15.08 10.53 -8.33
C TYR A 491 14.42 9.21 -7.92
N THR A 492 13.41 8.72 -8.64
CA THR A 492 12.77 7.42 -8.38
C THR A 492 13.79 6.28 -8.44
N GLN A 493 14.72 6.33 -9.39
CA GLN A 493 15.82 5.37 -9.48
C GLN A 493 16.73 5.45 -8.24
N ASP A 494 17.19 6.66 -7.87
CA ASP A 494 18.04 6.86 -6.69
C ASP A 494 17.34 6.39 -5.40
N ALA A 495 16.05 6.70 -5.24
CA ALA A 495 15.25 6.29 -4.09
C ALA A 495 15.12 4.76 -4.01
N SER A 496 14.76 4.12 -5.13
CA SER A 496 14.71 2.65 -5.23
C SER A 496 16.09 2.01 -5.00
N ASP A 497 17.15 2.78 -5.28
CA ASP A 497 18.53 2.40 -5.04
C ASP A 497 19.00 2.59 -3.58
N GLY A 498 18.11 3.01 -2.67
CA GLY A 498 18.44 3.27 -1.27
C GLY A 498 19.26 4.54 -1.09
N LEU A 499 19.23 5.44 -2.08
CA LEU A 499 19.95 6.71 -2.09
C LEU A 499 19.02 7.91 -1.86
N GLY A 500 17.75 7.70 -1.51
CA GLY A 500 16.88 8.80 -1.10
C GLY A 500 17.38 9.47 0.19
N VAL A 501 16.82 10.66 0.46
CA VAL A 501 17.24 11.45 1.64
C VAL A 501 16.43 11.12 2.87
N ASP A 502 15.15 10.74 2.70
CA ASP A 502 14.18 10.68 3.79
C ASP A 502 14.50 9.56 4.78
N ARG A 503 14.71 8.32 4.32
CA ARG A 503 15.07 7.23 5.25
C ARG A 503 16.43 7.42 5.86
N HIS A 504 17.39 7.97 5.12
CA HIS A 504 18.73 8.23 5.67
C HIS A 504 18.69 9.28 6.78
N LEU A 505 18.09 10.45 6.55
CA LEU A 505 17.96 11.50 7.56
C LEU A 505 17.12 11.04 8.75
N PHE A 506 16.10 10.21 8.52
CA PHE A 506 15.35 9.55 9.58
C PHE A 506 16.22 8.61 10.42
N GLY A 507 17.01 7.74 9.78
CA GLY A 507 17.91 6.81 10.46
C GLY A 507 18.97 7.51 11.29
N LEU A 508 19.56 8.59 10.77
CA LEU A 508 20.48 9.44 11.51
C LEU A 508 19.80 10.07 12.74
N LYS A 509 18.56 10.56 12.60
CA LYS A 509 17.79 11.13 13.72
C LYS A 509 17.49 10.09 14.80
N LYS A 510 17.23 8.83 14.44
CA LYS A 510 17.01 7.72 15.38
C LYS A 510 18.23 7.33 16.20
N LEU A 511 19.42 7.78 15.80
CA LEU A 511 20.69 7.49 16.49
C LEU A 511 21.12 8.57 17.48
N LEU A 512 20.32 9.64 17.63
CA LEU A 512 20.49 10.59 18.72
C LEU A 512 20.24 9.88 20.04
N ARG A 513 21.17 10.05 20.97
CA ARG A 513 21.06 9.51 22.33
C ARG A 513 20.43 10.55 23.24
N GLU A 514 19.88 10.08 24.36
CA GLU A 514 19.39 10.96 25.40
C GLU A 514 20.49 11.92 25.87
N GLY A 515 20.15 13.20 26.00
CA GLY A 515 21.08 14.27 26.37
C GLY A 515 21.94 14.83 25.22
N GLU A 516 21.93 14.23 24.02
CA GLU A 516 22.63 14.82 22.87
C GLU A 516 21.86 16.00 22.29
N LYS A 517 22.60 17.05 21.90
CA LYS A 517 22.03 18.21 21.19
C LYS A 517 21.44 17.74 19.87
N VAL A 518 20.18 18.09 19.61
CA VAL A 518 19.55 17.87 18.31
C VAL A 518 20.28 18.71 17.24
N PRO A 519 20.77 18.11 16.14
CA PRO A 519 21.45 18.84 15.09
C PRO A 519 20.63 19.98 14.49
N ALA A 520 21.30 21.06 14.06
CA ALA A 520 20.65 22.26 13.52
C ALA A 520 19.74 21.96 12.32
N LEU A 521 20.13 20.98 11.48
CA LEU A 521 19.32 20.47 10.37
C LEU A 521 17.90 20.08 10.80
N TYR A 522 17.75 19.38 11.93
CA TYR A 522 16.45 18.91 12.39
C TYR A 522 15.64 19.98 13.14
N GLN A 523 16.27 21.11 13.48
CA GLN A 523 15.61 22.27 14.08
C GLN A 523 15.17 23.28 13.02
N ASP A 524 15.72 23.22 11.80
CA ASP A 524 15.32 24.08 10.69
C ASP A 524 13.85 23.84 10.29
N PRO A 525 12.99 24.87 10.28
CA PRO A 525 11.61 24.74 9.83
C PRO A 525 11.45 24.11 8.44
N ALA A 526 12.44 24.31 7.55
CA ALA A 526 12.43 23.70 6.22
C ALA A 526 12.50 22.17 6.26
N TYR A 527 13.19 21.58 7.25
CA TYR A 527 13.20 20.12 7.43
C TYR A 527 11.82 19.59 7.75
N ALA A 528 11.15 20.19 8.73
CA ALA A 528 9.78 19.81 9.11
C ALA A 528 8.79 20.03 7.94
N TYR A 529 8.84 21.20 7.30
CA TYR A 529 7.97 21.52 6.17
C TYR A 529 8.18 20.56 5.00
N SER A 530 9.43 20.33 4.58
CA SER A 530 9.74 19.49 3.42
C SER A 530 9.43 18.00 3.62
N SER A 531 9.16 17.58 4.85
CA SER A 531 8.69 16.23 5.21
C SER A 531 7.22 16.21 5.68
N THR A 532 6.51 17.32 5.52
CA THR A 532 5.05 17.41 5.70
C THR A 532 4.37 17.22 4.34
N TRP A 533 3.90 16.00 4.07
CA TRP A 533 3.46 15.60 2.73
C TRP A 533 2.04 16.07 2.41
N TYR A 534 1.92 17.27 1.82
CA TYR A 534 0.64 17.81 1.33
C TYR A 534 0.03 16.98 0.20
N LEU A 535 0.87 16.25 -0.52
CA LEU A 535 0.46 15.23 -1.48
C LEU A 535 1.15 13.92 -1.11
N SER A 536 0.36 12.91 -0.76
CA SER A 536 0.83 11.53 -0.58
C SER A 536 0.35 10.69 -1.74
N THR A 537 1.28 10.16 -2.53
CA THR A 537 0.99 9.49 -3.80
C THR A 537 1.65 8.12 -3.88
N SER A 538 1.05 7.22 -4.65
CA SER A 538 1.56 5.87 -4.89
C SER A 538 0.81 5.23 -6.06
N GLN A 539 1.56 4.45 -6.83
CA GLN A 539 1.09 3.75 -8.01
C GLN A 539 0.96 2.24 -7.76
N LEU A 540 -0.19 1.67 -8.10
CA LEU A 540 -0.39 0.22 -8.18
C LEU A 540 -1.38 -0.16 -9.30
N SER A 541 -0.90 -0.30 -10.53
CA SER A 541 -1.75 -0.64 -11.69
C SER A 541 -2.10 -2.13 -11.76
N SER A 542 -3.35 -2.44 -12.09
CA SER A 542 -3.74 -3.74 -12.62
C SER A 542 -4.89 -3.58 -13.60
N GLU A 543 -4.82 -4.29 -14.73
CA GLU A 543 -5.93 -4.40 -15.68
C GLU A 543 -7.11 -5.19 -15.11
N TYR A 544 -7.02 -5.70 -13.89
CA TYR A 544 -8.11 -6.41 -13.20
C TYR A 544 -8.78 -5.57 -12.11
N PHE A 545 -8.32 -4.34 -11.86
CA PHE A 545 -8.87 -3.47 -10.82
C PHE A 545 -9.69 -2.33 -11.41
N ASN A 546 -10.62 -1.84 -10.60
CA ASN A 546 -11.48 -0.68 -10.83
C ASN A 546 -11.19 0.46 -9.84
N GLY A 547 -10.25 0.28 -8.90
CA GLY A 547 -9.95 1.24 -7.84
C GLY A 547 -8.83 0.74 -6.94
N TYR A 548 -8.03 1.67 -6.44
CA TYR A 548 -7.07 1.52 -5.35
C TYR A 548 -7.04 2.83 -4.58
N GLY A 549 -6.90 2.82 -3.25
CA GLY A 549 -6.89 4.05 -2.47
C GLY A 549 -6.58 3.89 -0.97
N TRP A 550 -6.25 5.01 -0.34
CA TRP A 550 -6.05 5.21 1.10
C TRP A 550 -6.26 6.70 1.45
N SER A 551 -6.12 7.07 2.73
CA SER A 551 -6.31 8.46 3.20
C SER A 551 -5.17 9.42 2.84
N GLN A 552 -5.39 10.72 3.03
CA GLN A 552 -4.29 11.67 3.24
C GLN A 552 -3.48 11.33 4.51
N VAL A 553 -2.19 11.71 4.52
CA VAL A 553 -1.26 11.47 5.64
C VAL A 553 -1.09 12.67 6.57
N VAL A 554 -1.63 13.84 6.19
CA VAL A 554 -1.74 15.05 7.01
C VAL A 554 -3.09 15.70 6.70
N ASP A 555 -3.69 16.37 7.69
CA ASP A 555 -5.05 16.93 7.54
C ASP A 555 -5.13 18.00 6.44
N ASP A 556 -4.06 18.78 6.25
CA ASP A 556 -3.95 19.81 5.20
C ASP A 556 -3.55 19.26 3.81
N GLY A 557 -3.58 17.95 3.63
CA GLY A 557 -3.09 17.28 2.41
C GLY A 557 -4.11 16.38 1.72
N TYR A 558 -3.64 15.76 0.63
CA TYR A 558 -4.38 14.77 -0.15
C TYR A 558 -3.66 13.42 -0.17
N GLY A 559 -4.43 12.34 -0.08
CA GLY A 559 -4.04 11.02 -0.55
C GLY A 559 -4.47 10.88 -2.01
N ILE A 560 -3.52 10.65 -2.92
CA ILE A 560 -3.79 10.45 -4.35
C ILE A 560 -3.18 9.12 -4.79
N ALA A 561 -4.01 8.08 -4.72
CA ALA A 561 -3.70 6.79 -5.29
C ALA A 561 -3.97 6.80 -6.78
N TYR A 562 -3.08 6.20 -7.58
CA TYR A 562 -3.32 6.16 -9.02
C TYR A 562 -2.98 4.82 -9.68
N MET A 563 -3.70 4.55 -10.77
CA MET A 563 -3.47 3.44 -11.67
C MET A 563 -3.28 3.95 -13.08
N ILE A 564 -2.28 3.38 -13.74
CA ILE A 564 -1.90 3.64 -15.12
C ILE A 564 -2.12 2.34 -15.91
N ASN A 565 -3.29 2.23 -16.53
CA ASN A 565 -3.67 1.10 -17.36
C ASN A 565 -3.35 1.38 -18.84
N GLU A 566 -3.58 0.42 -19.74
CA GLU A 566 -3.26 0.58 -21.17
C GLU A 566 -3.91 1.83 -21.78
N ASP A 567 -5.23 1.96 -21.61
CA ASP A 567 -6.04 2.99 -22.26
C ASP A 567 -6.77 3.92 -21.27
N SER A 568 -6.45 3.84 -19.97
CA SER A 568 -7.04 4.70 -18.95
C SER A 568 -6.07 5.05 -17.83
N LEU A 569 -6.37 6.18 -17.17
CA LEU A 569 -5.81 6.57 -15.89
C LEU A 569 -6.93 6.57 -14.85
N GLN A 570 -6.59 6.25 -13.61
CA GLN A 570 -7.54 6.38 -12.51
C GLN A 570 -6.86 6.98 -11.31
N PHE A 571 -7.55 7.92 -10.65
CA PHE A 571 -7.11 8.53 -9.40
C PHE A 571 -8.19 8.35 -8.34
N ASN A 572 -7.81 7.89 -7.16
CA ASN A 572 -8.62 7.97 -5.95
C ASN A 572 -8.05 9.10 -5.08
N ILE A 573 -8.88 10.11 -4.82
CA ILE A 573 -8.48 11.37 -4.22
C ILE A 573 -9.21 11.49 -2.89
N VAL A 574 -8.45 11.54 -1.80
CA VAL A 574 -8.98 11.65 -0.44
C VAL A 574 -8.36 12.85 0.28
N CYS A 575 -9.18 13.61 0.98
CA CYS A 575 -8.71 14.71 1.84
C CYS A 575 -9.72 14.98 2.97
N LYS A 576 -9.35 15.83 3.93
CA LYS A 576 -10.27 16.34 4.96
C LYS A 576 -10.85 17.69 4.56
N LYS A 577 -11.92 17.68 3.75
CA LYS A 577 -12.69 18.88 3.35
C LYS A 577 -11.86 19.95 2.63
N LEU A 578 -10.90 19.55 1.80
CA LEU A 578 -10.07 20.45 0.99
C LEU A 578 -10.59 20.59 -0.45
N GLY A 579 -11.63 19.85 -0.85
CA GLY A 579 -12.20 19.87 -2.20
C GLY A 579 -11.63 18.77 -3.09
N ALA A 580 -11.88 17.49 -2.74
CA ALA A 580 -11.50 16.34 -3.56
C ALA A 580 -12.10 16.41 -4.99
N GLU A 581 -13.30 16.95 -5.13
CA GLU A 581 -13.95 17.16 -6.44
C GLU A 581 -13.21 18.18 -7.31
N ARG A 582 -12.73 19.29 -6.72
CA ARG A 582 -11.96 20.30 -7.45
C ARG A 582 -10.60 19.75 -7.89
N MET A 583 -9.93 18.99 -7.02
CA MET A 583 -8.70 18.29 -7.38
C MET A 583 -8.92 17.30 -8.54
N SER A 584 -10.03 16.54 -8.51
CA SER A 584 -10.44 15.63 -9.59
C SER A 584 -10.59 16.37 -10.93
N PHE A 585 -11.23 17.53 -10.92
CA PHE A 585 -11.39 18.39 -12.09
C PHE A 585 -10.04 18.79 -12.68
N TYR A 586 -9.13 19.33 -11.85
CA TYR A 586 -7.82 19.78 -12.32
C TYR A 586 -6.92 18.62 -12.79
N LEU A 587 -7.05 17.41 -12.21
CA LEU A 587 -6.36 16.22 -12.72
C LEU A 587 -6.84 15.82 -14.12
N ASN A 588 -8.15 15.90 -14.37
CA ASN A 588 -8.72 15.65 -15.68
C ASN A 588 -8.27 16.70 -16.71
N GLU A 589 -8.28 17.97 -16.32
CA GLU A 589 -7.81 19.09 -17.15
C GLU A 589 -6.31 18.94 -17.49
N ALA A 590 -5.46 18.73 -16.49
CA ALA A 590 -4.02 18.51 -16.68
C ALA A 590 -3.74 17.33 -17.61
N ALA A 591 -4.49 16.22 -17.51
CA ALA A 591 -4.34 15.09 -18.42
C ALA A 591 -4.67 15.47 -19.87
N CYS A 592 -5.77 16.17 -20.10
CA CYS A 592 -6.15 16.64 -21.44
C CYS A 592 -5.12 17.62 -22.02
N GLU A 593 -4.71 18.62 -21.25
CA GLU A 593 -3.80 19.67 -21.70
C GLU A 593 -2.39 19.12 -22.01
N VAL A 594 -1.84 18.28 -21.14
CA VAL A 594 -0.50 17.68 -21.39
C VAL A 594 -0.54 16.68 -22.55
N ARG A 595 -1.66 16.00 -22.81
CA ARG A 595 -1.84 15.23 -24.05
C ARG A 595 -1.77 16.17 -25.25
N ASP A 596 -2.53 17.25 -25.25
CA ASP A 596 -2.65 18.17 -26.38
C ASP A 596 -1.34 18.93 -26.63
N LEU A 597 -0.56 19.20 -25.58
CA LEU A 597 0.80 19.73 -25.64
C LEU A 597 1.73 18.86 -26.50
N LEU A 598 1.62 17.54 -26.39
CA LEU A 598 2.55 16.56 -26.99
C LEU A 598 2.05 15.96 -28.32
N MET A 599 0.75 16.01 -28.58
CA MET A 599 0.16 15.43 -29.80
C MET A 599 0.77 15.95 -31.11
N PRO A 600 1.08 17.26 -31.29
CA PRO A 600 1.66 17.75 -32.54
C PRO A 600 3.01 17.09 -32.88
N ASP A 601 3.85 16.81 -31.87
CA ASP A 601 5.15 16.15 -32.10
C ASP A 601 4.96 14.71 -32.58
N LEU A 602 4.01 13.99 -31.97
CA LEU A 602 3.70 12.61 -32.34
C LEU A 602 3.14 12.52 -33.77
N LEU A 603 2.27 13.46 -34.17
CA LEU A 603 1.71 13.51 -35.52
C LEU A 603 2.79 13.82 -36.56
N ALA A 604 3.68 14.78 -36.28
CA ALA A 604 4.78 15.12 -37.16
C ALA A 604 5.78 13.95 -37.34
N GLU A 605 6.04 13.16 -36.29
CA GLU A 605 6.85 11.93 -36.41
C GLU A 605 6.19 10.87 -37.30
N GLN A 606 4.86 10.72 -37.23
CA GLN A 606 4.13 9.76 -38.06
C GLN A 606 4.09 10.16 -39.54
N GLU A 607 4.00 11.46 -39.84
CA GLU A 607 4.08 11.97 -41.21
C GLU A 607 5.46 11.75 -41.80
N LYS A 608 6.53 12.01 -41.03
CA LYS A 608 7.91 11.72 -41.44
C LYS A 608 8.18 10.24 -41.68
N ALA A 609 7.50 9.34 -40.98
CA ALA A 609 7.65 7.90 -41.16
C ALA A 609 6.88 7.33 -42.38
N LYS A 610 5.96 8.11 -42.95
CA LYS A 610 5.21 7.76 -44.18
C LYS A 610 5.90 8.26 -45.46
N LEU A 611 6.78 9.24 -45.32
CA LEU A 611 7.70 9.72 -46.36
C LEU A 611 8.97 8.85 -46.37
#